data_AF-A0A2E2CC95-F1
#
_entry.id   AF-A0A2E2CC95-F1
#
_cell.length_a   1.000
_cell.length_b   1.000
_cell.length_c   1.000
_cell.angle_alpha   90.00
_cell.angle_beta   90.00
_cell.angle_gamma   90.00
#
_symmetry.space_group_name_H-M   'P 1'
#
loop_
_entity.id
_entity.type
_entity.pdbx_description
1 polymer ?
#
loop_
_entity_poly.entity_id
_entity_poly.type
_entity_poly.pdbx_seq_one_letter_code
_entity_poly.pdbx_strand_id
1 'polypeptide(L)'
;MSASIKLYLPRQVMDSLNCPSGTSPISLVPLEQKSPASLSRTELVSLFESATEEYLGFVDTPQLSQADLEQLLSHDWDQLREGVGLLPFSNSEYLVQTFQTLPPLAAALSMNPLLQAVILIRKTDFLSLNDLPDSPEQIWQALILLAKQKVSFQLIETENPLTLENNLLSTLPALAPPAPGPDRKWLLDLLRNYHPREDLSSIESAADATALKAGLLCLHDYLEESHEYSQSVQSQGRHRAGDYWHHIMHRREPDYSNAKYWSRVVGYHPLHDELPAAVSPLFERFAGLSHVADWQTKLVQNKRWLLNAFVDCCQECEANADPELNAFAKQVQWVEMLLLLQKTSLDAVSI
;
A
#
# COMPACT_ATOMS: atom_id res chain seq x y z
N MET A 1 -1.27 15.41 28.78
CA MET A 1 -1.02 16.58 27.92
C MET A 1 -1.09 16.05 26.51
N SER A 2 -1.81 16.75 25.63
CA SER A 2 -1.89 16.33 24.23
C SER A 2 -0.53 16.33 23.57
N ALA A 3 -0.29 15.37 22.67
CA ALA A 3 0.91 15.31 21.89
C ALA A 3 1.07 16.62 21.10
N SER A 4 2.25 17.23 21.18
CA SER A 4 2.57 18.40 20.35
C SER A 4 2.99 17.92 18.97
N ILE A 5 2.37 18.49 17.93
CA ILE A 5 2.54 18.05 16.55
C ILE A 5 3.00 19.23 15.70
N LYS A 6 4.04 19.04 14.91
CA LYS A 6 4.42 19.96 13.82
C LYS A 6 4.03 19.35 12.48
N LEU A 7 3.01 19.88 11.83
CA LEU A 7 2.44 19.34 10.59
C LEU A 7 2.94 20.12 9.38
N TYR A 8 3.63 19.42 8.46
CA TYR A 8 4.16 19.97 7.22
C TYR A 8 3.19 19.74 6.06
N LEU A 9 2.88 20.83 5.36
CA LEU A 9 2.06 20.81 4.14
C LEU A 9 2.75 21.61 3.04
N PRO A 10 2.62 21.22 1.76
CA PRO A 10 3.13 22.04 0.66
C PRO A 10 2.62 23.48 0.74
N ARG A 11 3.50 24.47 0.58
CA ARG A 11 3.14 25.90 0.69
C ARG A 11 1.90 26.27 -0.15
N GLN A 12 1.79 25.73 -1.36
CA GLN A 12 0.68 25.99 -2.28
C GLN A 12 -0.69 25.60 -1.69
N VAL A 13 -0.73 24.55 -0.87
CA VAL A 13 -1.94 24.09 -0.18
C VAL A 13 -2.20 24.97 1.04
N MET A 14 -1.15 25.37 1.75
CA MET A 14 -1.29 26.23 2.93
C MET A 14 -1.76 27.64 2.56
N ASP A 15 -1.31 28.18 1.43
CA ASP A 15 -1.68 29.52 0.93
C ASP A 15 -3.17 29.61 0.53
N SER A 16 -3.84 28.49 0.27
CA SER A 16 -5.29 28.43 -0.01
C SER A 16 -6.16 28.23 1.23
N LEU A 17 -5.55 28.06 2.41
CA LEU A 17 -6.24 27.74 3.67
C LEU A 17 -6.16 28.90 4.67
N ASN A 18 -7.23 29.08 5.44
CA ASN A 18 -7.24 30.03 6.55
C ASN A 18 -6.64 29.37 7.80
N CYS A 19 -5.32 29.50 7.94
CA CYS A 19 -4.58 28.92 9.06
C CYS A 19 -4.78 29.76 10.35
N PRO A 20 -5.36 29.20 11.41
CA PRO A 20 -5.61 29.95 12.65
C PRO A 20 -4.31 30.27 13.40
N SER A 21 -4.26 31.43 14.05
CA SER A 21 -3.09 31.93 14.81
C SER A 21 -3.11 31.53 16.31
N GLY A 22 -3.96 30.58 16.69
CA GLY A 22 -4.25 30.22 18.09
C GLY A 22 -3.39 29.09 18.67
N THR A 23 -3.65 28.74 19.94
CA THR A 23 -3.00 27.63 20.65
C THR A 23 -3.69 26.30 20.33
N SER A 24 -3.35 25.70 19.18
CA SER A 24 -3.67 24.30 18.87
C SER A 24 -2.49 23.40 19.27
N PRO A 25 -2.71 22.11 19.61
CA PRO A 25 -1.62 21.14 19.72
C PRO A 25 -0.84 20.95 18.41
N ILE A 26 -1.43 21.33 17.26
CA ILE A 26 -0.80 21.29 15.94
C ILE A 26 -0.23 22.66 15.57
N SER A 27 1.07 22.71 15.26
CA SER A 27 1.71 23.82 14.56
C SER A 27 1.80 23.51 13.05
N LEU A 28 1.14 24.33 12.23
CA LEU A 28 1.19 24.18 10.77
C LEU A 28 2.45 24.88 10.22
N VAL A 29 3.19 24.18 9.36
CA VAL A 29 4.44 24.69 8.78
C VAL A 29 4.43 24.48 7.26
N PRO A 30 4.72 25.53 6.46
CA PRO A 30 4.85 25.36 5.02
C PRO A 30 6.09 24.57 4.68
N LEU A 31 5.93 23.64 3.75
CA LEU A 31 7.01 22.95 3.06
C LEU A 31 7.29 23.64 1.73
N GLU A 32 8.57 23.94 1.44
CA GLU A 32 8.98 24.58 0.19
C GLU A 32 8.84 23.63 -1.01
N GLN A 33 9.03 22.34 -0.77
CA GLN A 33 8.85 21.28 -1.74
C GLN A 33 7.36 21.16 -2.13
N LYS A 34 7.11 20.80 -3.39
CA LYS A 34 5.74 20.59 -3.89
C LYS A 34 5.03 19.40 -3.25
N SER A 35 5.80 18.43 -2.77
CA SER A 35 5.33 17.22 -2.12
C SER A 35 6.34 16.83 -1.03
N PRO A 36 5.88 16.36 0.15
CA PRO A 36 6.76 15.76 1.15
C PRO A 36 7.54 14.55 0.61
N ALA A 37 7.04 13.86 -0.42
CA ALA A 37 7.71 12.72 -1.03
C ALA A 37 9.09 13.07 -1.61
N SER A 38 9.30 14.34 -1.99
CA SER A 38 10.56 14.79 -2.60
C SER A 38 11.60 15.28 -1.59
N LEU A 39 11.37 15.14 -0.29
CA LEU A 39 12.36 15.51 0.72
C LEU A 39 13.59 14.62 0.63
N SER A 40 14.76 15.25 0.52
CA SER A 40 16.04 14.55 0.64
C SER A 40 16.27 14.07 2.09
N ARG A 41 17.18 13.12 2.27
CA ARG A 41 17.64 12.70 3.60
C ARG A 41 18.02 13.89 4.50
N THR A 42 18.88 14.78 4.00
CA THR A 42 19.40 15.90 4.78
C THR A 42 18.29 16.84 5.21
N GLU A 43 17.35 17.14 4.32
CA GLU A 43 16.19 17.97 4.66
C GLU A 43 15.33 17.29 5.71
N LEU A 44 14.94 16.03 5.50
CA LEU A 44 14.10 15.29 6.44
C LEU A 44 14.73 15.20 7.83
N VAL A 45 16.00 14.80 7.92
CA VAL A 45 16.73 14.71 9.19
C VAL A 45 16.78 16.08 9.89
N SER A 46 17.09 17.15 9.15
CA SER A 46 17.12 18.52 9.70
C SER A 46 15.78 18.96 10.27
N LEU A 47 14.64 18.59 9.64
CA LEU A 47 13.31 18.86 10.19
C LEU A 47 13.15 18.19 11.57
N PHE A 48 13.50 16.92 11.71
CA PHE A 48 13.38 16.18 12.97
C PHE A 48 14.34 16.68 14.05
N GLU A 49 15.59 16.98 13.71
CA GLU A 49 16.58 17.50 14.67
C GLU A 49 16.17 18.85 15.23
N SER A 50 15.69 19.77 14.38
CA SER A 50 15.34 21.14 14.74
C SER A 50 13.97 21.30 15.40
N ALA A 51 13.05 20.35 15.22
CA ALA A 51 11.71 20.41 15.82
C ALA A 51 11.74 20.39 17.36
N THR A 52 10.82 21.09 18.01
CA THR A 52 10.65 21.05 19.48
C THR A 52 9.46 20.18 19.89
N GLU A 53 8.59 19.89 18.94
CA GLU A 53 7.37 19.10 19.05
C GLU A 53 7.69 17.61 19.16
N GLU A 54 6.77 16.87 19.77
CA GLU A 54 6.91 15.43 19.98
C GLU A 54 6.75 14.63 18.68
N TYR A 55 5.84 15.08 17.81
CA TYR A 55 5.57 14.45 16.52
C TYR A 55 5.79 15.43 15.38
N LEU A 56 6.28 14.90 14.27
CA LEU A 56 6.26 15.61 12.99
C LEU A 56 5.28 14.89 12.06
N GLY A 57 4.44 15.66 11.41
CA GLY A 57 3.41 15.19 10.49
C GLY A 57 3.68 15.61 9.06
N PHE A 58 3.25 14.78 8.10
CA PHE A 58 3.36 15.07 6.67
C PHE A 58 2.04 14.79 5.97
N VAL A 59 1.64 15.73 5.11
CA VAL A 59 0.43 15.64 4.29
C VAL A 59 0.81 15.84 2.84
N ASP A 60 0.62 14.83 2.01
CA ASP A 60 0.84 14.90 0.56
C ASP A 60 -0.48 14.87 -0.20
N THR A 61 -1.35 15.83 0.10
CA THR A 61 -2.58 16.05 -0.68
C THR A 61 -2.61 17.48 -1.23
N PRO A 62 -2.79 17.65 -2.56
CA PRO A 62 -2.96 18.96 -3.15
C PRO A 62 -4.31 19.61 -2.82
N GLN A 63 -5.22 18.92 -2.10
CA GLN A 63 -6.64 19.28 -2.00
C GLN A 63 -7.20 19.23 -0.58
N LEU A 64 -6.38 19.38 0.46
CA LEU A 64 -6.91 19.51 1.83
C LEU A 64 -7.87 20.71 1.89
N SER A 65 -9.14 20.49 2.25
CA SER A 65 -10.13 21.57 2.34
C SER A 65 -10.04 22.30 3.67
N GLN A 66 -10.70 23.46 3.78
CA GLN A 66 -10.80 24.20 5.04
C GLN A 66 -11.50 23.37 6.14
N ALA A 67 -12.51 22.57 5.77
CA ALA A 67 -13.21 21.70 6.72
C ALA A 67 -12.31 20.57 7.22
N ASP A 68 -11.50 19.97 6.34
CA ASP A 68 -10.52 18.94 6.72
C ASP A 68 -9.47 19.51 7.68
N LEU A 69 -9.00 20.74 7.43
CA LEU A 69 -8.06 21.42 8.30
C LEU A 69 -8.67 21.68 9.69
N GLU A 70 -9.88 22.23 9.75
CA GLU A 70 -10.59 22.48 11.02
C GLU A 70 -10.81 21.19 11.81
N GLN A 71 -11.08 20.10 11.11
CA GLN A 71 -11.20 18.79 11.73
C GLN A 71 -9.86 18.29 12.30
N LEU A 72 -8.77 18.38 11.54
CA LEU A 72 -7.43 18.02 12.02
C LEU A 72 -7.05 18.81 13.28
N LEU A 73 -7.31 20.11 13.27
CA LEU A 73 -6.97 21.01 14.38
C LEU A 73 -7.82 20.80 15.63
N SER A 74 -9.02 20.23 15.48
CA SER A 74 -9.95 19.92 16.58
C SER A 74 -9.90 18.47 17.06
N HIS A 75 -9.17 17.60 16.34
CA HIS A 75 -9.01 16.20 16.71
C HIS A 75 -8.27 16.05 18.05
N ASP A 76 -8.65 15.03 18.83
CA ASP A 76 -8.01 14.70 20.11
C ASP A 76 -6.78 13.80 19.89
N TRP A 77 -5.60 14.38 20.07
CA TRP A 77 -4.32 13.70 19.85
C TRP A 77 -3.80 12.98 21.10
N ASP A 78 -4.55 12.93 22.22
CA ASP A 78 -4.15 12.22 23.44
C ASP A 78 -4.03 10.69 23.24
N GLN A 79 -4.62 10.16 22.16
CA GLN A 79 -4.54 8.76 21.78
C GLN A 79 -3.22 8.38 21.10
N LEU A 80 -2.49 9.35 20.56
CA LEU A 80 -1.22 9.12 19.87
C LEU A 80 -0.08 9.10 20.90
N ARG A 81 0.29 7.90 21.35
CA ARG A 81 1.20 7.73 22.50
C ARG A 81 2.62 7.31 22.12
N GLU A 82 2.78 6.55 21.05
CA GLU A 82 4.09 6.05 20.62
C GLU A 82 4.12 5.73 19.12
N GLY A 83 5.32 5.81 18.54
CA GLY A 83 5.60 5.33 17.21
C GLY A 83 5.05 6.20 16.08
N VAL A 84 4.38 5.54 15.13
CA VAL A 84 3.85 6.14 13.92
C VAL A 84 2.34 6.15 13.97
N GLY A 85 1.76 7.34 13.83
CA GLY A 85 0.32 7.52 13.60
C GLY A 85 0.03 7.60 12.09
N LEU A 86 -0.93 6.83 11.63
CA LEU A 86 -1.48 6.92 10.29
C LEU A 86 -2.94 7.36 10.41
N LEU A 87 -3.25 8.56 9.95
CA LEU A 87 -4.63 9.04 9.86
C LEU A 87 -5.11 8.90 8.41
N PRO A 88 -5.90 7.86 8.08
CA PRO A 88 -6.29 7.56 6.72
C PRO A 88 -7.21 8.65 6.14
N PHE A 89 -7.08 8.89 4.85
CA PHE A 89 -8.01 9.71 4.09
C PHE A 89 -9.27 8.91 3.71
N SER A 90 -10.33 9.60 3.29
CA SER A 90 -11.51 8.97 2.66
C SER A 90 -11.08 8.08 1.48
N ASN A 91 -11.74 6.92 1.30
CA ASN A 91 -11.44 5.95 0.23
C ASN A 91 -10.06 5.26 0.36
N SER A 92 -9.49 5.20 1.57
CA SER A 92 -8.25 4.48 1.87
C SER A 92 -8.52 3.13 2.56
N GLU A 93 -9.62 2.45 2.22
CA GLU A 93 -10.03 1.20 2.89
C GLU A 93 -8.96 0.12 2.78
N TYR A 94 -8.27 0.05 1.64
CA TYR A 94 -7.19 -0.91 1.41
C TYR A 94 -5.94 -0.63 2.23
N LEU A 95 -5.61 0.63 2.50
CA LEU A 95 -4.55 1.00 3.46
C LEU A 95 -4.95 0.51 4.86
N VAL A 96 -6.15 0.87 5.31
CA VAL A 96 -6.66 0.48 6.64
C VAL A 96 -6.61 -1.03 6.81
N GLN A 97 -7.20 -1.78 5.87
CA GLN A 97 -7.24 -3.24 5.91
C GLN A 97 -5.83 -3.85 5.92
N THR A 98 -4.91 -3.29 5.14
CA THR A 98 -3.51 -3.75 5.06
C THR A 98 -2.80 -3.59 6.40
N PHE A 99 -2.87 -2.41 7.02
CA PHE A 99 -2.22 -2.15 8.31
C PHE A 99 -2.92 -2.84 9.49
N GLN A 100 -4.18 -3.25 9.35
CA GLN A 100 -4.88 -4.08 10.34
C GLN A 100 -4.53 -5.58 10.23
N THR A 101 -4.24 -6.06 9.02
CA THR A 101 -4.14 -7.50 8.76
C THR A 101 -2.70 -8.00 8.65
N LEU A 102 -1.83 -7.21 8.00
CA LEU A 102 -0.43 -7.58 7.82
C LEU A 102 0.40 -7.25 9.06
N PRO A 103 1.47 -7.99 9.34
CA PRO A 103 2.44 -7.58 10.34
C PRO A 103 3.10 -6.24 9.92
N PRO A 104 3.59 -5.42 10.87
CA PRO A 104 3.95 -4.03 10.60
C PRO A 104 4.99 -3.84 9.49
N LEU A 105 6.01 -4.69 9.40
CA LEU A 105 7.04 -4.54 8.37
C LEU A 105 6.51 -4.95 6.98
N ALA A 106 5.72 -6.03 6.87
CA ALA A 106 5.04 -6.37 5.62
C ALA A 106 4.05 -5.28 5.18
N ALA A 107 3.29 -4.68 6.12
CA ALA A 107 2.38 -3.58 5.83
C ALA A 107 3.14 -2.37 5.26
N ALA A 108 4.20 -1.92 5.93
CA ALA A 108 5.04 -0.81 5.48
C ALA A 108 5.75 -1.11 4.15
N LEU A 109 6.13 -2.36 3.89
CA LEU A 109 6.72 -2.78 2.61
C LEU A 109 5.70 -2.90 1.48
N SER A 110 4.40 -3.10 1.77
CA SER A 110 3.40 -3.36 0.73
C SER A 110 3.00 -2.11 -0.07
N MET A 111 2.93 -0.95 0.57
CA MET A 111 2.52 0.31 -0.06
C MET A 111 3.06 1.53 0.67
N ASN A 112 3.23 2.63 -0.08
CA ASN A 112 3.56 3.94 0.48
C ASN A 112 2.29 4.61 1.04
N PRO A 113 2.20 4.88 2.36
CA PRO A 113 0.99 5.46 2.95
C PRO A 113 0.81 6.96 2.68
N LEU A 114 1.83 7.66 2.15
CA LEU A 114 1.86 9.12 2.06
C LEU A 114 0.71 9.74 1.25
N LEU A 115 0.21 9.03 0.24
CA LEU A 115 -0.91 9.47 -0.60
C LEU A 115 -2.29 9.07 -0.06
N GLN A 116 -2.33 8.27 1.01
CA GLN A 116 -3.53 7.63 1.56
C GLN A 116 -3.76 7.98 3.04
N ALA A 117 -2.82 8.66 3.69
CA ALA A 117 -2.94 9.06 5.08
C ALA A 117 -2.10 10.30 5.38
N VAL A 118 -2.50 11.04 6.42
CA VAL A 118 -1.56 11.89 7.16
C VAL A 118 -0.62 10.97 7.94
N ILE A 119 0.68 11.16 7.75
CA ILE A 119 1.70 10.39 8.46
C ILE A 119 2.21 11.24 9.62
N LEU A 120 2.20 10.68 10.82
CA LEU A 120 2.75 11.29 12.03
C LEU A 120 3.85 10.38 12.56
N ILE A 121 5.05 10.91 12.74
CA ILE A 121 6.19 10.14 13.23
C ILE A 121 6.70 10.79 14.50
N ARG A 122 6.80 10.01 15.57
CA ARG A 122 7.39 10.47 16.82
C ARG A 122 8.85 10.83 16.61
N LYS A 123 9.25 12.01 17.05
CA LYS A 123 10.60 12.53 16.86
C LYS A 123 11.68 11.60 17.43
N THR A 124 11.48 11.06 18.64
CA THR A 124 12.45 10.18 19.29
C THR A 124 12.66 8.88 18.51
N ASP A 125 11.60 8.34 17.93
CA ASP A 125 11.64 7.09 17.18
C ASP A 125 12.27 7.30 15.80
N PHE A 126 11.99 8.43 15.14
CA PHE A 126 12.71 8.79 13.91
C PHE A 126 14.23 8.94 14.16
N LEU A 127 14.60 9.66 15.21
CA LEU A 127 16.02 9.90 15.52
C LEU A 127 16.75 8.61 15.97
N SER A 128 16.05 7.56 16.41
CA SER A 128 16.67 6.26 16.71
C SER A 128 17.12 5.49 15.47
N LEU A 129 16.77 5.94 14.25
CA LEU A 129 17.25 5.34 13.01
C LEU A 129 18.77 5.52 12.83
N ASN A 130 19.39 6.54 13.44
CA ASN A 130 20.82 6.91 13.47
C ASN A 130 21.52 7.10 12.11
N ASP A 131 21.36 6.17 11.15
CA ASP A 131 22.01 6.14 9.84
C ASP A 131 21.00 5.86 8.72
N LEU A 132 20.07 6.81 8.50
CA LEU A 132 19.09 6.72 7.43
C LEU A 132 19.80 6.73 6.05
N PRO A 133 19.64 5.72 5.18
CA PRO A 133 20.21 5.73 3.83
C PRO A 133 19.53 6.79 2.95
N ASP A 134 20.20 7.21 1.88
CA ASP A 134 19.58 8.05 0.86
C ASP A 134 18.61 7.22 0.01
N SER A 135 17.41 7.77 -0.25
CA SER A 135 16.38 7.18 -1.12
C SER A 135 15.58 8.26 -1.85
N PRO A 136 15.07 8.00 -3.07
CA PRO A 136 14.09 8.87 -3.72
C PRO A 136 12.79 9.05 -2.94
N GLU A 137 12.44 8.12 -2.04
CA GLU A 137 11.22 8.15 -1.23
C GLU A 137 11.56 8.10 0.26
N GLN A 138 12.16 9.18 0.76
CA GLN A 138 12.82 9.19 2.06
C GLN A 138 11.88 8.93 3.24
N ILE A 139 10.66 9.50 3.22
CA ILE A 139 9.65 9.28 4.25
C ILE A 139 9.25 7.80 4.28
N TRP A 140 8.97 7.20 3.12
CA TRP A 140 8.54 5.81 3.06
C TRP A 140 9.65 4.85 3.53
N GLN A 141 10.91 5.10 3.13
CA GLN A 141 12.04 4.33 3.63
C GLN A 141 12.15 4.43 5.16
N ALA A 142 11.97 5.62 5.74
CA ALA A 142 11.98 5.78 7.20
C ALA A 142 10.88 4.95 7.86
N LEU A 143 9.65 4.96 7.33
CA LEU A 143 8.55 4.13 7.84
C LEU A 143 8.87 2.63 7.81
N ILE A 144 9.44 2.14 6.71
CA ILE A 144 9.86 0.72 6.61
C ILE A 144 10.92 0.39 7.67
N LEU A 145 11.90 1.28 7.87
CA LEU A 145 12.96 1.06 8.87
C LEU A 145 12.44 1.14 10.31
N LEU A 146 11.48 2.02 10.59
CA LEU A 146 10.80 2.09 11.89
C LEU A 146 10.03 0.79 12.18
N ALA A 147 9.29 0.29 11.19
CA ALA A 147 8.60 -1.00 11.30
C ALA A 147 9.58 -2.15 11.53
N LYS A 148 10.76 -2.12 10.88
CA LYS A 148 11.85 -3.08 11.10
C LYS A 148 12.42 -2.98 12.53
N GLN A 149 12.51 -1.79 13.11
CA GLN A 149 12.89 -1.56 14.51
C GLN A 149 11.75 -1.88 15.51
N LYS A 150 10.61 -2.41 15.06
CA LYS A 150 9.44 -2.75 15.88
C LYS A 150 8.79 -1.54 16.55
N VAL A 151 8.93 -0.36 15.94
CA VAL A 151 8.15 0.82 16.30
C VAL A 151 6.68 0.55 15.99
N SER A 152 5.79 0.92 16.91
CA SER A 152 4.35 0.72 16.76
C SER A 152 3.78 1.57 15.63
N PHE A 153 2.81 1.00 14.89
CA PHE A 153 2.01 1.72 13.90
C PHE A 153 0.56 1.73 14.38
N GLN A 154 -0.01 2.92 14.53
CA GLN A 154 -1.37 3.13 14.99
C GLN A 154 -2.21 3.73 13.86
N LEU A 155 -3.32 3.07 13.53
CA LEU A 155 -4.36 3.69 12.71
C LEU A 155 -5.19 4.62 13.59
N ILE A 156 -5.29 5.88 13.18
CA ILE A 156 -6.03 6.92 13.88
C ILE A 156 -7.45 6.96 13.30
N GLU A 157 -8.44 6.72 14.15
CA GLU A 157 -9.84 6.73 13.75
C GLU A 157 -10.40 8.16 13.80
N THR A 158 -11.17 8.54 12.79
CA THR A 158 -11.94 9.79 12.79
C THR A 158 -13.39 9.53 12.45
N GLU A 159 -14.30 10.27 13.08
CA GLU A 159 -15.73 10.20 12.76
C GLU A 159 -16.01 10.61 11.30
N ASN A 160 -15.21 11.53 10.76
CA ASN A 160 -15.26 11.95 9.36
C ASN A 160 -13.85 11.78 8.74
N PRO A 161 -13.61 10.83 7.83
CA PRO A 161 -12.32 10.75 7.16
C PRO A 161 -12.04 12.03 6.34
N LEU A 162 -10.78 12.47 6.31
CA LEU A 162 -10.42 13.67 5.54
C LEU A 162 -10.70 13.43 4.06
N THR A 163 -11.39 14.38 3.42
CA THR A 163 -11.89 14.19 2.07
C THR A 163 -10.76 14.33 1.06
N LEU A 164 -10.59 13.30 0.22
CA LEU A 164 -9.79 13.38 -0.99
C LEU A 164 -10.74 13.50 -2.17
N GLU A 165 -10.82 14.68 -2.79
CA GLU A 165 -11.75 14.90 -3.88
C GLU A 165 -11.44 14.09 -5.14
N ASN A 166 -10.22 13.59 -5.35
CA ASN A 166 -9.92 12.61 -6.41
C ASN A 166 -8.48 12.08 -6.31
N ASN A 167 -8.24 11.02 -5.54
CA ASN A 167 -6.99 10.27 -5.65
C ASN A 167 -7.33 8.78 -5.80
N LEU A 168 -7.78 8.40 -6.99
CA LEU A 168 -7.34 7.10 -7.49
C LEU A 168 -5.82 7.10 -7.40
N LEU A 169 -5.26 6.16 -6.63
CA LEU A 169 -3.84 5.80 -6.55
C LEU A 169 -3.12 6.27 -7.81
N SER A 170 -2.46 7.42 -7.74
CA SER A 170 -1.99 8.17 -8.92
C SER A 170 -0.96 7.38 -9.74
N THR A 171 -0.47 6.26 -9.20
CA THR A 171 0.19 5.19 -9.95
C THR A 171 -0.20 3.80 -9.40
N LEU A 172 -1.23 3.19 -9.98
CA LEU A 172 -1.46 1.75 -9.82
C LEU A 172 -0.37 0.95 -10.57
N PRO A 173 0.07 -0.22 -10.07
CA PRO A 173 1.00 -1.07 -10.80
C PRO A 173 0.48 -1.40 -12.20
N ALA A 174 1.37 -1.37 -13.19
CA ALA A 174 1.01 -1.76 -14.54
C ALA A 174 0.57 -3.23 -14.60
N LEU A 175 -0.30 -3.56 -15.56
CA LEU A 175 -0.66 -4.95 -15.85
C LEU A 175 0.58 -5.74 -16.24
N ALA A 176 1.39 -5.18 -17.15
CA ALA A 176 2.67 -5.72 -17.58
C ALA A 176 3.77 -4.66 -17.38
N PRO A 177 4.39 -4.59 -16.20
CA PRO A 177 5.45 -3.61 -15.93
C PRO A 177 6.76 -4.00 -16.63
N PRO A 178 7.59 -3.03 -17.06
CA PRO A 178 9.00 -3.31 -17.30
C PRO A 178 9.71 -3.61 -15.97
N ALA A 179 10.90 -4.21 -16.03
CA ALA A 179 11.74 -4.38 -14.85
C ALA A 179 12.01 -3.01 -14.17
N PRO A 180 11.95 -2.92 -12.83
CA PRO A 180 12.23 -1.68 -12.10
C PRO A 180 13.61 -1.10 -12.43
N GLY A 181 13.68 0.23 -12.51
CA GLY A 181 14.91 0.97 -12.74
C GLY A 181 15.86 0.98 -11.53
N PRO A 182 17.09 1.49 -11.70
CA PRO A 182 18.09 1.56 -10.62
C PRO A 182 17.66 2.45 -9.44
N ASP A 183 16.77 3.40 -9.68
CA ASP A 183 16.15 4.28 -8.67
C ASP A 183 15.22 3.53 -7.71
N ARG A 184 14.79 2.31 -8.06
CA ARG A 184 14.00 1.43 -7.19
C ARG A 184 14.85 0.45 -6.38
N LYS A 185 16.15 0.34 -6.66
CA LYS A 185 17.06 -0.63 -6.00
C LYS A 185 17.02 -0.59 -4.47
N TRP A 186 16.85 0.60 -3.87
CA TRP A 186 16.75 0.75 -2.42
C TRP A 186 15.62 -0.10 -1.82
N LEU A 187 14.48 -0.20 -2.51
CA LEU A 187 13.32 -0.97 -2.07
C LEU A 187 13.56 -2.47 -2.29
N LEU A 188 14.19 -2.84 -3.40
CA LEU A 188 14.61 -4.23 -3.64
C LEU A 188 15.54 -4.73 -2.54
N ASP A 189 16.50 -3.91 -2.11
CA ASP A 189 17.42 -4.28 -1.03
C ASP A 189 16.68 -4.50 0.30
N LEU A 190 15.67 -3.68 0.60
CA LEU A 190 14.81 -3.88 1.79
C LEU A 190 13.98 -5.17 1.67
N LEU A 191 13.37 -5.43 0.51
CA LEU A 191 12.59 -6.65 0.24
C LEU A 191 13.44 -7.91 0.29
N ARG A 192 14.68 -7.88 -0.25
CA ARG A 192 15.61 -9.00 -0.18
C ARG A 192 15.99 -9.33 1.27
N ASN A 193 16.16 -8.30 2.09
CA ASN A 193 16.43 -8.43 3.53
C ASN A 193 15.17 -8.62 4.38
N TYR A 194 13.98 -8.69 3.80
CA TYR A 194 12.78 -9.08 4.52
C TYR A 194 12.80 -10.58 4.81
N HIS A 195 12.71 -10.92 6.09
CA HIS A 195 12.61 -12.28 6.59
C HIS A 195 11.29 -12.43 7.35
N PRO A 196 10.28 -13.15 6.81
CA PRO A 196 8.97 -13.28 7.45
C PRO A 196 9.02 -13.69 8.93
N ARG A 197 9.99 -14.52 9.32
CA ARG A 197 10.21 -14.97 10.72
C ARG A 197 10.54 -13.85 11.71
N GLU A 198 11.03 -12.71 11.21
CA GLU A 198 11.35 -11.55 12.04
C GLU A 198 10.12 -10.66 12.22
N ASP A 199 9.05 -10.88 11.46
CA ASP A 199 7.87 -10.04 11.40
C ASP A 199 6.61 -10.75 11.91
N LEU A 200 6.44 -12.02 11.54
CA LEU A 200 5.39 -12.91 12.02
C LEU A 200 5.81 -13.57 13.33
N SER A 201 4.93 -13.53 14.33
CA SER A 201 5.22 -14.03 15.70
C SER A 201 5.21 -15.55 15.83
N SER A 202 4.44 -16.27 15.01
CA SER A 202 4.30 -17.74 15.07
C SER A 202 4.04 -18.34 13.70
N ILE A 203 5.09 -18.56 12.91
CA ILE A 203 4.97 -19.18 11.58
C ILE A 203 4.63 -20.66 11.74
N GLU A 204 3.49 -21.06 11.17
CA GLU A 204 3.05 -22.45 11.10
C GLU A 204 3.13 -23.02 9.69
N SER A 205 3.07 -22.17 8.68
CA SER A 205 3.30 -22.54 7.28
C SER A 205 4.50 -21.77 6.72
N ALA A 206 5.65 -22.44 6.68
CA ALA A 206 6.87 -21.88 6.09
C ALA A 206 6.71 -21.59 4.58
N ALA A 207 5.85 -22.35 3.90
CA ALA A 207 5.54 -22.14 2.50
C ALA A 207 4.76 -20.84 2.29
N ASP A 208 3.71 -20.59 3.10
CA ASP A 208 2.92 -19.36 2.99
C ASP A 208 3.72 -18.13 3.46
N ALA A 209 4.62 -18.29 4.44
CA ALA A 209 5.57 -17.24 4.81
C ALA A 209 6.53 -16.88 3.65
N THR A 210 7.02 -17.87 2.90
CA THR A 210 7.83 -17.63 1.69
C THR A 210 6.98 -16.97 0.59
N ALA A 211 5.73 -17.41 0.42
CA ALA A 211 4.80 -16.82 -0.53
C ALA A 211 4.47 -15.36 -0.19
N LEU A 212 4.43 -14.98 1.09
CA LEU A 212 4.27 -13.58 1.51
C LEU A 212 5.39 -12.70 0.95
N LYS A 213 6.63 -13.18 1.01
CA LYS A 213 7.78 -12.49 0.41
C LYS A 213 7.67 -12.40 -1.11
N ALA A 214 7.24 -13.48 -1.78
CA ALA A 214 6.99 -13.46 -3.22
C ALA A 214 5.93 -12.40 -3.58
N GLY A 215 4.84 -12.32 -2.81
CA GLY A 215 3.80 -11.31 -3.00
C GLY A 215 4.30 -9.87 -2.84
N LEU A 216 5.10 -9.59 -1.81
CA LEU A 216 5.71 -8.27 -1.63
C LEU A 216 6.63 -7.88 -2.81
N LEU A 217 7.42 -8.82 -3.32
CA LEU A 217 8.25 -8.59 -4.51
C LEU A 217 7.39 -8.33 -5.76
N CYS A 218 6.33 -9.13 -5.93
CA CYS A 218 5.39 -8.97 -7.03
C CYS A 218 4.74 -7.58 -7.01
N LEU A 219 4.23 -7.12 -5.87
CA LEU A 219 3.59 -5.79 -5.74
C LEU A 219 4.46 -4.64 -6.27
N HIS A 220 5.79 -4.77 -6.19
CA HIS A 220 6.77 -3.76 -6.61
C HIS A 220 7.49 -4.08 -7.92
N ASP A 221 6.90 -4.96 -8.73
CA ASP A 221 7.34 -5.29 -10.09
C ASP A 221 8.66 -6.09 -10.17
N TYR A 222 9.16 -6.60 -9.05
CA TYR A 222 10.32 -7.51 -9.00
C TYR A 222 9.89 -8.93 -9.38
N LEU A 223 9.48 -9.10 -10.64
CA LEU A 223 8.85 -10.33 -11.13
C LEU A 223 9.81 -11.53 -11.11
N GLU A 224 11.09 -11.34 -11.44
CA GLU A 224 12.10 -12.41 -11.40
C GLU A 224 12.31 -12.94 -9.98
N GLU A 225 12.51 -12.05 -9.00
CA GLU A 225 12.63 -12.49 -7.60
C GLU A 225 11.33 -13.09 -7.07
N SER A 226 10.17 -12.51 -7.42
CA SER A 226 8.86 -13.07 -7.08
C SER A 226 8.71 -14.50 -7.63
N HIS A 227 9.11 -14.72 -8.88
CA HIS A 227 9.12 -16.02 -9.54
C HIS A 227 9.98 -17.03 -8.76
N GLU A 228 11.21 -16.69 -8.40
CA GLU A 228 12.10 -17.59 -7.65
C GLU A 228 11.48 -18.05 -6.33
N TYR A 229 10.95 -17.12 -5.53
CA TYR A 229 10.35 -17.47 -4.24
C TYR A 229 9.05 -18.25 -4.39
N SER A 230 8.15 -17.85 -5.29
CA SER A 230 6.89 -18.56 -5.53
C SER A 230 7.12 -19.98 -6.07
N GLN A 231 8.06 -20.15 -7.00
CA GLN A 231 8.47 -21.45 -7.55
C GLN A 231 9.07 -22.38 -6.48
N SER A 232 9.82 -21.83 -5.52
CA SER A 232 10.45 -22.63 -4.45
C SER A 232 9.45 -23.34 -3.53
N VAL A 233 8.21 -22.84 -3.46
CA VAL A 233 7.12 -23.37 -2.63
C VAL A 233 5.95 -23.90 -3.45
N GLN A 234 6.22 -24.28 -4.71
CA GLN A 234 5.22 -24.84 -5.61
C GLN A 234 4.44 -25.99 -4.93
N SER A 235 3.12 -25.96 -5.05
CA SER A 235 2.19 -26.96 -4.51
C SER A 235 2.30 -27.20 -3.00
N GLN A 236 2.86 -26.24 -2.26
CA GLN A 236 2.93 -26.24 -0.79
C GLN A 236 2.05 -25.12 -0.21
N GLY A 237 2.00 -25.03 1.11
CA GLY A 237 1.16 -24.06 1.83
C GLY A 237 -0.28 -24.54 2.01
N ARG A 238 -1.05 -23.81 2.81
CA ARG A 238 -2.43 -24.20 3.18
C ARG A 238 -3.39 -24.10 2.00
N HIS A 239 -3.31 -22.99 1.26
CA HIS A 239 -4.17 -22.72 0.12
C HIS A 239 -3.39 -22.50 -1.18
N ARG A 240 -2.12 -22.92 -1.25
CA ARG A 240 -1.25 -22.75 -2.43
C ARG A 240 -1.03 -21.29 -2.81
N ALA A 241 -0.85 -20.42 -1.82
CA ALA A 241 -0.60 -19.00 -2.05
C ALA A 241 0.63 -18.77 -2.96
N GLY A 242 1.68 -19.59 -2.84
CA GLY A 242 2.83 -19.55 -3.75
C GLY A 242 2.45 -19.78 -5.21
N ASP A 243 1.63 -20.79 -5.51
CA ASP A 243 1.15 -21.06 -6.87
C ASP A 243 0.29 -19.89 -7.40
N TYR A 244 -0.45 -19.20 -6.53
CA TYR A 244 -1.27 -18.04 -6.91
C TYR A 244 -0.40 -16.82 -7.21
N TRP A 245 0.62 -16.53 -6.39
CA TRP A 245 1.60 -15.50 -6.72
C TRP A 245 2.34 -15.78 -8.02
N HIS A 246 2.66 -17.06 -8.28
CA HIS A 246 3.25 -17.49 -9.54
C HIS A 246 2.32 -17.22 -10.73
N HIS A 247 1.02 -17.54 -10.59
CA HIS A 247 0.00 -17.20 -11.58
C HIS A 247 -0.06 -15.70 -11.89
N ILE A 248 -0.11 -14.85 -10.85
CA ILE A 248 -0.14 -13.40 -11.03
C ILE A 248 1.15 -12.91 -11.68
N MET A 249 2.31 -13.42 -11.25
CA MET A 249 3.61 -13.04 -11.81
C MET A 249 3.65 -13.28 -13.33
N HIS A 250 3.31 -14.48 -13.82
CA HIS A 250 3.31 -14.73 -15.26
C HIS A 250 2.23 -13.94 -16.02
N ARG A 251 1.08 -13.65 -15.40
CA ARG A 251 0.09 -12.73 -16.01
C ARG A 251 0.69 -11.34 -16.24
N ARG A 252 1.60 -10.92 -15.37
CA ARG A 252 2.29 -9.64 -15.42
C ARG A 252 3.58 -9.65 -16.25
N GLU A 253 4.06 -10.83 -16.63
CA GLU A 253 5.14 -11.06 -17.61
C GLU A 253 4.61 -11.27 -19.06
N PRO A 254 3.40 -10.81 -19.36
CA PRO A 254 2.54 -11.29 -20.45
C PRO A 254 2.62 -12.77 -20.89
N ASP A 255 3.02 -13.70 -20.03
CA ASP A 255 3.00 -15.14 -20.32
C ASP A 255 1.64 -15.75 -19.94
N TYR A 256 0.61 -15.38 -20.70
CA TYR A 256 -0.78 -15.77 -20.39
C TYR A 256 -1.03 -17.27 -20.44
N SER A 257 -0.29 -18.02 -21.28
CA SER A 257 -0.41 -19.47 -21.35
C SER A 257 0.08 -20.11 -20.06
N ASN A 258 1.21 -19.65 -19.54
CA ASN A 258 1.77 -20.14 -18.30
C ASN A 258 0.99 -19.65 -17.07
N ALA A 259 0.48 -18.42 -17.09
CA ALA A 259 -0.48 -17.94 -16.10
C ALA A 259 -1.71 -18.88 -16.01
N LYS A 260 -2.28 -19.29 -17.15
CA LYS A 260 -3.40 -20.25 -17.20
C LYS A 260 -3.02 -21.68 -16.79
N TYR A 261 -1.75 -22.05 -16.90
CA TYR A 261 -1.26 -23.30 -16.33
C TYR A 261 -1.26 -23.21 -14.80
N TRP A 262 -0.66 -22.17 -14.23
CA TRP A 262 -0.58 -21.97 -12.79
C TRP A 262 -1.94 -21.78 -12.12
N SER A 263 -2.91 -21.14 -12.78
CA SER A 263 -4.28 -21.06 -12.24
C SER A 263 -4.92 -22.43 -12.02
N ARG A 264 -4.57 -23.44 -12.83
CA ARG A 264 -5.03 -24.83 -12.64
C ARG A 264 -4.31 -25.49 -11.48
N VAL A 265 -3.03 -25.15 -11.26
CA VAL A 265 -2.23 -25.64 -10.13
C VAL A 265 -2.75 -25.05 -8.81
N VAL A 266 -3.15 -23.78 -8.79
CA VAL A 266 -3.82 -23.13 -7.65
C VAL A 266 -5.07 -23.90 -7.26
N GLY A 267 -5.90 -24.31 -8.23
CA GLY A 267 -7.13 -25.03 -7.96
C GLY A 267 -8.18 -24.11 -7.29
N TYR A 268 -8.66 -24.49 -6.11
CA TYR A 268 -9.55 -23.64 -5.32
C TYR A 268 -8.74 -22.85 -4.28
N HIS A 269 -8.91 -21.52 -4.28
CA HIS A 269 -8.39 -20.64 -3.25
C HIS A 269 -9.57 -19.86 -2.63
N PRO A 270 -9.62 -19.64 -1.29
CA PRO A 270 -10.72 -18.91 -0.64
C PRO A 270 -10.99 -17.52 -1.23
N LEU A 271 -9.95 -16.83 -1.68
CA LEU A 271 -10.06 -15.54 -2.38
C LEU A 271 -10.99 -15.57 -3.60
N HIS A 272 -11.20 -16.73 -4.24
CA HIS A 272 -12.14 -16.86 -5.35
C HIS A 272 -13.58 -16.52 -4.93
N ASP A 273 -13.95 -16.77 -3.68
CA ASP A 273 -15.29 -16.45 -3.14
C ASP A 273 -15.37 -15.00 -2.61
N GLU A 274 -14.24 -14.43 -2.16
CA GLU A 274 -14.20 -13.09 -1.53
C GLU A 274 -14.01 -11.96 -2.53
N LEU A 275 -13.17 -12.17 -3.55
CA LEU A 275 -12.80 -11.14 -4.52
C LEU A 275 -13.99 -10.52 -5.28
N PRO A 276 -15.04 -11.28 -5.68
CA PRO A 276 -16.20 -10.69 -6.37
C PRO A 276 -16.89 -9.56 -5.59
N ALA A 277 -16.97 -9.69 -4.25
CA ALA A 277 -17.54 -8.65 -3.41
C ALA A 277 -16.62 -7.43 -3.32
N ALA A 278 -15.32 -7.64 -3.17
CA ALA A 278 -14.33 -6.56 -3.07
C ALA A 278 -14.23 -5.72 -4.35
N VAL A 279 -14.41 -6.32 -5.52
CA VAL A 279 -14.37 -5.60 -6.82
C VAL A 279 -15.75 -5.11 -7.29
N SER A 280 -16.84 -5.40 -6.58
CA SER A 280 -18.19 -4.93 -6.94
C SER A 280 -18.29 -3.41 -7.13
N PRO A 281 -17.70 -2.58 -6.24
CA PRO A 281 -17.70 -1.12 -6.44
C PRO A 281 -17.00 -0.68 -7.74
N LEU A 282 -16.02 -1.46 -8.21
CA LEU A 282 -15.36 -1.19 -9.50
C LEU A 282 -16.32 -1.48 -10.66
N PHE A 283 -17.10 -2.56 -10.61
CA PHE A 283 -18.11 -2.81 -11.64
C PHE A 283 -19.16 -1.71 -11.70
N GLU A 284 -19.65 -1.24 -10.55
CA GLU A 284 -20.62 -0.14 -10.47
C GLU A 284 -20.06 1.16 -11.08
N ARG A 285 -18.81 1.49 -10.76
CA ARG A 285 -18.13 2.67 -11.28
C ARG A 285 -17.98 2.66 -12.80
N PHE A 286 -17.73 1.50 -13.39
CA PHE A 286 -17.52 1.34 -14.83
C PHE A 286 -18.79 0.88 -15.59
N ALA A 287 -19.95 0.79 -14.92
CA ALA A 287 -21.19 0.25 -15.49
C ALA A 287 -21.69 1.01 -16.73
N GLY A 288 -21.35 2.29 -16.87
CA GLY A 288 -21.69 3.10 -18.05
C GLY A 288 -20.89 2.74 -19.32
N LEU A 289 -19.87 1.91 -19.21
CA LEU A 289 -18.95 1.53 -20.30
C LEU A 289 -19.17 0.07 -20.66
N SER A 290 -19.98 -0.20 -21.69
CA SER A 290 -20.38 -1.57 -22.04
C SER A 290 -19.20 -2.51 -22.28
N HIS A 291 -18.14 -2.03 -22.95
CA HIS A 291 -16.93 -2.81 -23.23
C HIS A 291 -16.18 -3.25 -21.96
N VAL A 292 -16.33 -2.54 -20.83
CA VAL A 292 -15.84 -2.95 -19.51
C VAL A 292 -16.89 -3.79 -18.78
N ALA A 293 -18.15 -3.36 -18.76
CA ALA A 293 -19.22 -4.03 -18.04
C ALA A 293 -19.47 -5.47 -18.51
N ASP A 294 -19.27 -5.75 -19.81
CA ASP A 294 -19.40 -7.08 -20.41
C ASP A 294 -18.43 -8.11 -19.80
N TRP A 295 -17.33 -7.65 -19.18
CA TRP A 295 -16.40 -8.54 -18.48
C TRP A 295 -16.95 -9.06 -17.15
N GLN A 296 -17.90 -8.40 -16.51
CA GLN A 296 -18.41 -8.79 -15.19
C GLN A 296 -18.89 -10.25 -15.18
N THR A 297 -19.69 -10.64 -16.16
CA THR A 297 -20.24 -12.01 -16.28
C THR A 297 -19.20 -13.06 -16.66
N LYS A 298 -18.09 -12.63 -17.30
CA LYS A 298 -16.97 -13.51 -17.64
C LYS A 298 -16.06 -13.73 -16.44
N LEU A 299 -15.77 -12.66 -15.70
CA LEU A 299 -14.88 -12.65 -14.54
C LEU A 299 -15.50 -13.33 -13.32
N VAL A 300 -16.82 -13.24 -13.17
CA VAL A 300 -17.56 -13.82 -12.05
C VAL A 300 -18.59 -14.83 -12.54
N GLN A 301 -18.39 -16.11 -12.21
CA GLN A 301 -19.34 -17.17 -12.51
C GLN A 301 -19.66 -17.97 -11.25
N ASN A 302 -20.94 -18.31 -11.04
CA ASN A 302 -21.39 -19.01 -9.83
C ASN A 302 -20.94 -18.31 -8.54
N LYS A 303 -20.95 -16.97 -8.53
CA LYS A 303 -20.47 -16.11 -7.43
C LYS A 303 -18.97 -16.24 -7.11
N ARG A 304 -18.17 -16.78 -8.03
CA ARG A 304 -16.73 -16.97 -7.88
C ARG A 304 -15.95 -16.21 -8.94
N TRP A 305 -14.81 -15.67 -8.52
CA TRP A 305 -13.82 -15.10 -9.40
C TRP A 305 -13.14 -16.18 -10.23
N LEU A 306 -12.95 -15.92 -11.52
CA LEU A 306 -12.29 -16.83 -12.45
C LEU A 306 -10.93 -16.28 -12.89
N LEU A 307 -9.85 -16.88 -12.37
CA LEU A 307 -8.46 -16.52 -12.69
C LEU A 307 -8.20 -16.46 -14.20
N ASN A 308 -8.65 -17.48 -14.94
CA ASN A 308 -8.42 -17.54 -16.39
C ASN A 308 -9.17 -16.45 -17.16
N ALA A 309 -10.38 -16.09 -16.71
CA ALA A 309 -11.12 -14.99 -17.34
C ALA A 309 -10.42 -13.65 -17.09
N PHE A 310 -9.77 -13.48 -15.93
CA PHE A 310 -9.00 -12.27 -15.68
C PHE A 310 -7.68 -12.24 -16.46
N VAL A 311 -7.03 -13.39 -16.69
CA VAL A 311 -5.92 -13.49 -17.66
C VAL A 311 -6.39 -13.06 -19.06
N ASP A 312 -7.55 -13.55 -19.52
CA ASP A 312 -8.12 -13.14 -20.81
C ASP A 312 -8.39 -11.62 -20.86
N CYS A 313 -8.86 -11.04 -19.76
CA CYS A 313 -9.08 -9.59 -19.65
C CYS A 313 -7.76 -8.81 -19.77
N CYS A 314 -6.68 -9.24 -19.10
CA CYS A 314 -5.38 -8.60 -19.21
C CYS A 314 -4.78 -8.74 -20.62
N GLN A 315 -4.96 -9.90 -21.25
CA GLN A 315 -4.56 -10.13 -22.63
C GLN A 315 -5.30 -9.22 -23.62
N GLU A 316 -6.60 -9.00 -23.41
CA GLU A 316 -7.41 -8.06 -24.20
C GLU A 316 -6.92 -6.61 -24.03
N CYS A 317 -6.58 -6.21 -22.80
CA CYS A 317 -6.00 -4.89 -22.52
C CYS A 317 -4.70 -4.64 -23.31
N GLU A 318 -3.84 -5.66 -23.41
CA GLU A 318 -2.60 -5.56 -24.18
C GLU A 318 -2.87 -5.48 -25.69
N ALA A 319 -3.77 -6.31 -26.21
CA ALA A 319 -4.05 -6.39 -27.64
C ALA A 319 -4.72 -5.12 -28.19
N ASN A 320 -5.66 -4.54 -27.44
CA ASN A 320 -6.51 -3.44 -27.92
C ASN A 320 -6.10 -2.06 -27.40
N ALA A 321 -5.25 -1.99 -26.38
CA ALA A 321 -4.84 -0.74 -25.73
C ALA A 321 -6.02 0.17 -25.29
N ASP A 322 -7.16 -0.45 -24.94
CA ASP A 322 -8.36 0.22 -24.42
C ASP A 322 -8.04 0.88 -23.05
N PRO A 323 -8.05 2.22 -22.94
CA PRO A 323 -7.61 2.90 -21.74
C PRO A 323 -8.57 2.70 -20.56
N GLU A 324 -9.88 2.62 -20.80
CA GLU A 324 -10.87 2.39 -19.75
C GLU A 324 -10.82 0.96 -19.22
N LEU A 325 -10.71 -0.04 -20.09
CA LEU A 325 -10.53 -1.43 -19.68
C LEU A 325 -9.19 -1.63 -18.94
N ASN A 326 -8.12 -0.96 -19.41
CA ASN A 326 -6.81 -0.99 -18.75
C ASN A 326 -6.89 -0.38 -17.34
N ALA A 327 -7.58 0.75 -17.18
CA ALA A 327 -7.80 1.40 -15.89
C ALA A 327 -8.62 0.54 -14.93
N PHE A 328 -9.65 -0.14 -15.43
CA PHE A 328 -10.43 -1.12 -14.66
C PHE A 328 -9.55 -2.30 -14.22
N ALA A 329 -8.85 -2.95 -15.17
CA ALA A 329 -8.05 -4.12 -14.89
C ALA A 329 -6.88 -3.84 -13.93
N LYS A 330 -6.26 -2.66 -14.00
CA LYS A 330 -5.24 -2.22 -13.02
C LYS A 330 -5.80 -2.13 -11.60
N GLN A 331 -7.03 -1.61 -11.44
CA GLN A 331 -7.69 -1.54 -10.13
C GLN A 331 -8.02 -2.93 -9.61
N VAL A 332 -8.60 -3.80 -10.45
CA VAL A 332 -8.89 -5.20 -10.07
C VAL A 332 -7.61 -5.94 -9.67
N GLN A 333 -6.53 -5.83 -10.45
CA GLN A 333 -5.25 -6.46 -10.14
C GLN A 333 -4.70 -5.98 -8.80
N TRP A 334 -4.76 -4.68 -8.52
CA TRP A 334 -4.30 -4.14 -7.25
C TRP A 334 -5.09 -4.72 -6.06
N VAL A 335 -6.42 -4.74 -6.16
CA VAL A 335 -7.30 -5.33 -5.13
C VAL A 335 -7.00 -6.82 -4.94
N GLU A 336 -6.88 -7.58 -6.04
CA GLU A 336 -6.54 -9.01 -5.99
C GLU A 336 -5.20 -9.25 -5.27
N MET A 337 -4.15 -8.50 -5.63
CA MET A 337 -2.83 -8.67 -5.02
C MET A 337 -2.83 -8.31 -3.53
N LEU A 338 -3.48 -7.22 -3.12
CA LEU A 338 -3.54 -6.84 -1.71
C LEU A 338 -4.30 -7.86 -0.87
N LEU A 339 -5.46 -8.32 -1.33
CA LEU A 339 -6.24 -9.33 -0.61
C LEU A 339 -5.50 -10.68 -0.57
N LEU A 340 -4.84 -11.08 -1.66
CA LEU A 340 -4.01 -12.28 -1.67
C LEU A 340 -2.85 -12.14 -0.67
N LEU A 341 -2.21 -10.98 -0.57
CA LEU A 341 -1.11 -10.75 0.37
C LEU A 341 -1.57 -10.90 1.82
N GLN A 342 -2.72 -10.30 2.14
CA GLN A 342 -3.34 -10.42 3.46
C GLN A 342 -3.68 -11.88 3.80
N LYS A 343 -4.34 -12.61 2.88
CA LYS A 343 -4.63 -14.04 3.08
C LYS A 343 -3.37 -14.87 3.21
N THR A 344 -2.35 -14.61 2.39
CA THR A 344 -1.05 -15.30 2.47
C THR A 344 -0.40 -15.09 3.84
N SER A 345 -0.45 -13.87 4.37
CA SER A 345 0.06 -13.57 5.71
C SER A 345 -0.72 -14.30 6.81
N LEU A 346 -2.04 -14.33 6.70
CA LEU A 346 -2.91 -15.05 7.65
C LEU A 346 -2.70 -16.56 7.59
N ASP A 347 -2.52 -17.14 6.40
CA ASP A 347 -2.24 -18.57 6.22
C ASP A 347 -0.86 -18.98 6.76
N ALA A 348 0.10 -18.05 6.79
CA ALA A 348 1.42 -18.28 7.35
C ALA A 348 1.40 -18.51 8.88
N VAL A 349 0.37 -18.00 9.58
CA VAL A 349 0.21 -18.08 11.03
C VAL A 349 -1.08 -18.84 11.40
N SER A 350 -1.27 -19.25 12.65
CA SER A 350 -2.61 -19.63 13.11
C SER A 350 -3.42 -18.39 13.46
N ILE A 351 -4.70 -18.37 13.05
CA ILE A 351 -5.71 -17.46 13.58
C ILE A 351 -6.36 -18.11 14.80
#